data_AF-A0A7L5A9J4-F1
#
_entry.id   AF-A0A7L5A9J4-F1
#
_cell.length_a   1.000
_cell.length_b   1.000
_cell.length_c   1.000
_cell.angle_alpha   90.00
_cell.angle_beta   90.00
_cell.angle_gamma   90.00
#
_symmetry.space_group_name_H-M   'P 1'
#
loop_
_entity.id
_entity.type
_entity.pdbx_description
1 polymer ?
#
loop_
_entity_poly.entity_id
_entity_poly.type
_entity_poly.pdbx_seq_one_letter_code
_entity_poly.pdbx_strand_id
1 'polypeptide(L)'
;MNGIAGAVDSAANGAALVGVEPSSALASFSGGTEGAEQPQEQVPARPVEEQRWQVCSRLPVQLVVTIPLPPLSLKELVELREGQVMLSSWLSRDDVPLLAEEVFLANVSFEPAGSYLGVRISGFQRKSAGAAEMVQLYGKTRGVLAEGDTDADHTLNDIRLPASLCFGSKTMLLHQIMDLTAGDAIVLERAVHAPVNILVGRRIVAFGELISVRGYYGVKLTKLAEPARRLRESQAQF
;
A
#
# COMPACT_ATOMS: atom_id res chain seq x y z
N MET A 1 10.93 49.69 -46.15
CA MET A 1 9.89 49.13 -47.04
C MET A 1 8.93 48.33 -46.18
N ASN A 2 7.64 48.64 -46.28
CA ASN A 2 6.45 48.04 -45.64
C ASN A 2 6.33 48.32 -44.12
N GLY A 3 5.25 48.89 -43.57
CA GLY A 3 3.89 49.18 -44.08
C GLY A 3 2.91 48.84 -42.93
N ILE A 4 2.37 49.83 -42.20
CA ILE A 4 1.01 50.44 -42.28
C ILE A 4 -0.16 49.62 -41.67
N ALA A 5 -1.06 50.40 -41.04
CA ALA A 5 -2.47 50.15 -40.68
C ALA A 5 -2.72 49.25 -39.45
N GLY A 6 -3.51 49.64 -38.45
CA GLY A 6 -4.90 50.14 -38.48
C GLY A 6 -5.77 49.05 -37.80
N ALA A 7 -6.86 49.28 -37.07
CA ALA A 7 -7.70 50.44 -36.89
C ALA A 7 -8.57 50.26 -35.61
N VAL A 8 -9.26 51.35 -35.29
CA VAL A 8 -10.36 51.56 -34.35
C VAL A 8 -11.68 50.91 -34.81
N ASP A 9 -12.54 50.50 -33.86
CA ASP A 9 -14.02 50.55 -33.88
C ASP A 9 -14.54 49.92 -32.55
N SER A 10 -15.38 50.49 -31.67
CA SER A 10 -16.56 51.37 -31.75
C SER A 10 -17.83 50.72 -32.33
N ALA A 11 -18.75 50.32 -31.45
CA ALA A 11 -20.22 50.33 -31.57
C ALA A 11 -20.81 49.31 -30.54
N ALA A 12 -21.53 49.72 -29.50
CA ALA A 12 -22.89 50.25 -29.47
C ALA A 12 -23.99 49.16 -29.57
N ASN A 13 -24.64 48.89 -28.42
CA ASN A 13 -26.11 48.75 -28.27
C ASN A 13 -26.40 48.57 -26.75
N GLY A 14 -27.29 49.27 -26.06
CA GLY A 14 -28.36 50.16 -26.49
C GLY A 14 -29.75 49.56 -26.22
N ALA A 15 -30.54 50.26 -25.39
CA ALA A 15 -31.98 50.14 -25.10
C ALA A 15 -32.42 49.19 -23.94
N ALA A 16 -32.96 49.65 -22.80
CA ALA A 16 -34.24 50.39 -22.56
C ALA A 16 -35.47 49.45 -22.62
N LEU A 17 -36.52 49.46 -21.77
CA LEU A 17 -37.02 50.27 -20.65
C LEU A 17 -38.25 49.50 -20.04
N VAL A 18 -38.48 49.71 -18.74
CA VAL A 18 -39.77 49.99 -18.04
C VAL A 18 -41.03 49.13 -18.25
N GLY A 19 -41.66 48.78 -17.12
CA GLY A 19 -43.08 48.37 -17.03
C GLY A 19 -43.42 47.73 -15.69
N VAL A 20 -43.42 48.47 -14.56
CA VAL A 20 -44.62 49.04 -13.92
C VAL A 20 -45.41 48.00 -13.07
N GLU A 21 -45.23 48.14 -11.75
CA GLU A 21 -46.10 47.70 -10.64
C GLU A 21 -47.57 48.09 -10.86
N PRO A 22 -48.56 47.48 -10.18
CA PRO A 22 -49.00 48.12 -8.92
C PRO A 22 -49.58 47.20 -7.84
N SER A 23 -49.53 47.73 -6.61
CA SER A 23 -50.57 47.68 -5.56
C SER A 23 -50.84 46.34 -4.88
N SER A 24 -50.97 46.25 -3.55
CA SER A 24 -51.19 47.26 -2.50
C SER A 24 -51.15 46.48 -1.17
N ALA A 25 -50.36 46.89 -0.16
CA ALA A 25 -50.75 47.77 0.97
C ALA A 25 -51.89 47.14 1.82
N LEU A 26 -51.87 46.99 3.15
CA LEU A 26 -51.39 47.71 4.34
C LEU A 26 -51.34 46.64 5.47
N ALA A 27 -50.69 46.73 6.64
CA ALA A 27 -50.60 47.81 7.61
C ALA A 27 -49.69 47.38 8.79
N SER A 28 -48.97 48.36 9.35
CA SER A 28 -48.70 48.56 10.80
C SER A 28 -47.74 47.64 11.60
N PHE A 29 -46.63 48.25 12.04
CA PHE A 29 -46.14 48.37 13.44
C PHE A 29 -46.51 47.22 14.41
N SER A 30 -45.58 46.55 15.10
CA SER A 30 -44.77 47.10 16.21
C SER A 30 -43.77 46.05 16.73
N GLY A 31 -42.60 46.51 17.16
CA GLY A 31 -41.72 45.98 18.23
C GLY A 31 -41.69 44.48 18.59
N GLY A 32 -40.48 43.91 18.55
CA GLY A 32 -40.18 42.63 19.21
C GLY A 32 -38.79 42.13 18.85
N THR A 33 -37.79 42.47 19.66
CA THR A 33 -36.49 41.80 19.70
C THR A 33 -36.68 40.36 20.15
N GLU A 34 -36.45 39.38 19.29
CA GLU A 34 -36.21 37.99 19.72
C GLU A 34 -35.33 37.29 18.68
N GLY A 35 -34.13 36.91 19.13
CA GLY A 35 -33.19 36.13 18.35
C GLY A 35 -33.79 34.76 18.05
N ALA A 36 -34.00 34.48 16.77
CA ALA A 36 -34.29 33.13 16.30
C ALA A 36 -32.99 32.32 16.33
N GLU A 37 -32.70 31.76 17.49
CA GLU A 37 -31.75 30.66 17.65
C GLU A 37 -32.34 29.46 16.90
N GLN A 38 -31.86 29.23 15.68
CA GLN A 38 -32.14 28.00 14.94
C GLN A 38 -31.62 26.83 15.79
N PRO A 39 -32.44 25.80 16.10
CA PRO A 39 -31.92 24.59 16.70
C PRO A 39 -30.93 24.00 15.70
N GLN A 40 -29.64 24.11 16.03
CA GLN A 40 -28.63 23.29 15.40
C GLN A 40 -29.04 21.85 15.69
N GLU A 41 -29.56 21.18 14.67
CA GLU A 41 -29.79 19.75 14.67
C GLU A 41 -28.41 19.09 14.84
N GLN A 42 -28.01 18.96 16.11
CA GLN A 42 -26.85 18.20 16.53
C GLN A 42 -27.10 16.78 16.05
N VAL A 43 -26.42 16.41 14.97
CA VAL A 43 -26.27 15.02 14.57
C VAL A 43 -25.73 14.30 15.80
N PRO A 44 -26.50 13.40 16.46
CA PRO A 44 -26.00 12.74 17.66
C PRO A 44 -24.77 11.93 17.26
N ALA A 45 -23.63 12.25 17.86
CA ALA A 45 -22.38 11.51 17.68
C ALA A 45 -22.65 10.03 17.99
N ARG A 46 -22.51 9.19 16.96
CA ARG A 46 -22.84 7.75 17.00
C ARG A 46 -22.01 7.06 18.09
N PRO A 47 -22.60 6.65 19.24
CA PRO A 47 -21.84 6.06 20.35
C PRO A 47 -21.15 4.74 19.96
N VAL A 48 -21.68 4.06 18.95
CA VAL A 48 -21.21 2.73 18.50
C VAL A 48 -19.85 2.79 17.78
N GLU A 49 -19.50 3.90 17.14
CA GLU A 49 -18.26 4.01 16.35
C GLU A 49 -17.03 4.18 17.25
N GLU A 50 -17.15 5.02 18.28
CA GLU A 50 -16.12 5.25 19.31
C GLU A 50 -15.81 3.97 20.11
N GLN A 51 -16.83 3.22 20.53
CA GLN A 51 -16.64 1.98 21.29
C GLN A 51 -16.02 0.85 20.46
N ARG A 52 -16.34 0.77 19.15
CA ARG A 52 -15.67 -0.18 18.24
C ARG A 52 -14.20 0.19 18.06
N TRP A 53 -13.89 1.48 17.98
CA TRP A 53 -12.52 1.98 17.90
C TRP A 53 -11.70 1.64 19.15
N GLN A 54 -12.28 1.77 20.34
CA GLN A 54 -11.61 1.41 21.59
C GLN A 54 -11.16 -0.06 21.63
N VAL A 55 -11.99 -0.99 21.18
CA VAL A 55 -11.63 -2.42 21.13
C VAL A 55 -10.53 -2.68 20.11
N CYS A 56 -10.63 -2.07 18.91
CA CYS A 56 -9.66 -2.28 17.84
C CYS A 56 -8.30 -1.60 18.12
N SER A 57 -8.27 -0.52 18.88
CA SER A 57 -7.05 0.25 19.20
C SER A 57 -5.95 -0.61 19.84
N ARG A 58 -6.33 -1.67 20.57
CA ARG A 58 -5.41 -2.58 21.27
C ARG A 58 -5.05 -3.83 20.45
N LEU A 59 -5.51 -3.93 19.22
CA LEU A 59 -5.18 -5.07 18.36
C LEU A 59 -3.68 -5.03 18.02
N PRO A 60 -2.93 -6.12 18.28
CA PRO A 60 -1.59 -6.25 17.76
C PRO A 60 -1.66 -6.46 16.25
N VAL A 61 -0.94 -5.62 15.51
CA VAL A 61 -0.85 -5.66 14.06
C VAL A 61 0.60 -5.92 13.69
N GLN A 62 0.82 -6.89 12.81
CA GLN A 62 2.15 -7.17 12.31
C GLN A 62 2.47 -6.23 11.14
N LEU A 63 3.48 -5.38 11.35
CA LEU A 63 4.08 -4.59 10.29
C LEU A 63 5.17 -5.41 9.63
N VAL A 64 5.20 -5.44 8.30
CA VAL A 64 6.19 -6.18 7.51
C VAL A 64 6.74 -5.30 6.42
N VAL A 65 8.07 -5.29 6.28
CA VAL A 65 8.77 -4.59 5.20
C VAL A 65 9.11 -5.61 4.12
N THR A 66 8.48 -5.50 2.95
CA THR A 66 8.65 -6.48 1.87
C THR A 66 8.84 -5.82 0.52
N ILE A 67 9.56 -6.49 -0.38
CA ILE A 67 9.58 -6.14 -1.81
C ILE A 67 9.20 -7.36 -2.65
N PRO A 68 8.57 -7.16 -3.82
CA PRO A 68 8.32 -8.24 -4.76
C PRO A 68 9.63 -8.83 -5.29
N LEU A 69 9.63 -10.15 -5.45
CA LEU A 69 10.60 -10.89 -6.27
C LEU A 69 9.88 -11.36 -7.55
N PRO A 70 10.64 -11.72 -8.60
CA PRO A 70 10.05 -12.40 -9.75
C PRO A 70 9.22 -13.61 -9.28
N PRO A 71 7.99 -13.79 -9.84
CA PRO A 71 7.13 -14.89 -9.43
C PRO A 71 7.80 -16.23 -9.76
N LEU A 72 7.69 -17.18 -8.84
CA LEU A 72 8.30 -18.50 -8.94
C LEU A 72 7.31 -19.51 -9.48
N SER A 73 7.69 -20.29 -10.48
CA SER A 73 6.95 -21.49 -10.87
C SER A 73 7.07 -22.59 -9.79
N LEU A 74 6.15 -23.55 -9.79
CA LEU A 74 6.29 -24.73 -8.91
C LEU A 74 7.59 -25.48 -9.17
N LYS A 75 8.02 -25.59 -10.44
CA LYS A 75 9.29 -26.19 -10.81
C LYS A 75 10.48 -25.47 -10.17
N GLU A 76 10.54 -24.14 -10.30
CA GLU A 76 11.63 -23.35 -9.69
C GLU A 76 11.60 -23.41 -8.17
N LEU A 77 10.39 -23.47 -7.56
CA LEU A 77 10.24 -23.59 -6.12
C LEU A 77 10.82 -24.93 -5.61
N VAL A 78 10.60 -26.01 -6.34
CA VAL A 78 11.16 -27.34 -6.07
C VAL A 78 12.67 -27.33 -6.30
N GLU A 79 13.14 -26.70 -7.38
CA GLU A 79 14.56 -26.65 -7.76
C GLU A 79 15.40 -25.64 -6.96
N LEU A 80 14.80 -24.90 -6.01
CA LEU A 80 15.51 -23.92 -5.18
C LEU A 80 16.73 -24.56 -4.51
N ARG A 81 17.89 -23.90 -4.57
CA ARG A 81 19.13 -24.38 -3.96
C ARG A 81 19.75 -23.33 -3.04
N GLU A 82 20.43 -23.81 -2.00
CA GLU A 82 21.32 -22.96 -1.22
C GLU A 82 22.43 -22.43 -2.14
N GLY A 83 22.76 -21.15 -1.98
CA GLY A 83 23.67 -20.41 -2.84
C GLY A 83 23.03 -19.77 -4.08
N GLN A 84 21.78 -20.12 -4.43
CA GLN A 84 21.07 -19.48 -5.54
C GLN A 84 20.83 -18.00 -5.25
N VAL A 85 21.00 -17.15 -6.27
CA VAL A 85 20.73 -15.71 -6.17
C VAL A 85 19.41 -15.40 -6.85
N MET A 86 18.53 -14.71 -6.13
CA MET A 86 17.30 -14.13 -6.67
C MET A 86 17.42 -12.61 -6.70
N LEU A 87 17.17 -12.00 -7.85
CA LEU A 87 17.24 -10.55 -8.01
C LEU A 87 15.83 -9.96 -8.03
N SER A 88 15.60 -8.94 -7.21
CA SER A 88 14.39 -8.12 -7.31
C SER A 88 14.56 -7.06 -8.41
N SER A 89 13.45 -6.52 -8.89
CA SER A 89 13.43 -5.32 -9.73
C SER A 89 13.49 -4.03 -8.90
N TRP A 90 13.61 -4.11 -7.57
CA TRP A 90 13.59 -2.95 -6.67
C TRP A 90 14.98 -2.33 -6.54
N LEU A 91 15.07 -1.01 -6.76
CA LEU A 91 16.33 -0.29 -6.61
C LEU A 91 16.68 -0.11 -5.14
N SER A 92 17.94 -0.33 -4.79
CA SER A 92 18.45 -0.21 -3.41
C SER A 92 18.34 1.21 -2.82
N ARG A 93 18.05 2.21 -3.65
CA ARG A 93 17.89 3.62 -3.26
C ARG A 93 16.43 4.03 -3.09
N ASP A 94 15.51 3.24 -3.61
CA ASP A 94 14.09 3.55 -3.54
C ASP A 94 13.53 3.14 -2.18
N ASP A 95 12.58 3.92 -1.69
CA ASP A 95 11.84 3.55 -0.48
C ASP A 95 11.13 2.21 -0.70
N VAL A 96 10.96 1.45 0.38
CA VAL A 96 10.32 0.14 0.39
C VAL A 96 8.95 0.25 1.06
N PRO A 97 7.92 -0.46 0.61
CA PRO A 97 6.63 -0.44 1.29
C PRO A 97 6.70 -1.13 2.66
N LEU A 98 6.16 -0.45 3.65
CA LEU A 98 5.76 -0.99 4.93
C LEU A 98 4.29 -1.41 4.83
N LEU A 99 4.02 -2.68 5.07
CA LEU A 99 2.69 -3.26 5.04
C LEU A 99 2.23 -3.56 6.47
N ALA A 100 0.96 -3.33 6.76
CA ALA A 100 0.27 -3.90 7.91
C ALA A 100 -0.47 -5.15 7.42
N GLU A 101 0.06 -6.33 7.73
CA GLU A 101 -0.30 -7.60 7.08
C GLU A 101 -0.13 -7.50 5.54
N GLU A 102 -1.22 -7.34 4.79
CA GLU A 102 -1.23 -7.19 3.33
C GLU A 102 -1.61 -5.77 2.87
N VAL A 103 -1.90 -4.87 3.82
CA VAL A 103 -2.37 -3.52 3.53
C VAL A 103 -1.18 -2.57 3.53
N PHE A 104 -0.99 -1.84 2.42
CA PHE A 104 0.00 -0.78 2.35
C PHE A 104 -0.27 0.27 3.44
N LEU A 105 0.73 0.50 4.29
CA LEU A 105 0.68 1.52 5.33
C LEU A 105 1.46 2.76 4.89
N ALA A 106 2.74 2.62 4.57
CA ALA A 106 3.62 3.73 4.21
C ALA A 106 4.81 3.27 3.37
N ASN A 107 5.56 4.20 2.77
CA ASN A 107 6.90 3.91 2.28
C ASN A 107 7.91 4.25 3.37
N VAL A 108 8.99 3.47 3.39
CA VAL A 108 10.05 3.60 4.38
C VAL A 108 11.43 3.48 3.74
N SER A 109 12.41 4.19 4.27
CA SER A 109 13.83 4.04 3.95
C SER A 109 14.53 3.28 5.06
N PHE A 110 15.55 2.49 4.72
CA PHE A 110 16.30 1.73 5.72
C PHE A 110 17.26 2.63 6.50
N GLU A 111 17.32 2.44 7.82
CA GLU A 111 18.24 3.13 8.71
C GLU A 111 18.84 2.14 9.72
N PRO A 112 20.16 2.16 9.96
CA PRO A 112 20.74 1.34 11.02
C PRO A 112 20.26 1.82 12.40
N ALA A 113 19.60 0.94 13.15
CA ALA A 113 19.14 1.20 14.52
C ALA A 113 19.98 0.37 15.51
N GLY A 114 21.26 0.71 15.62
CA GLY A 114 22.23 -0.04 16.43
C GLY A 114 22.44 -1.45 15.90
N SER A 115 22.04 -2.46 16.68
CA SER A 115 22.17 -3.89 16.29
C SER A 115 20.98 -4.41 15.46
N TYR A 116 19.91 -3.62 15.35
CA TYR A 116 18.68 -3.99 14.66
C TYR A 116 18.48 -3.16 13.39
N LEU A 117 17.72 -3.71 12.44
CA LEU A 117 17.34 -2.96 11.25
C LEU A 117 16.21 -1.98 11.61
N GLY A 118 16.44 -0.69 11.41
CA GLY A 118 15.42 0.34 11.50
C GLY A 118 14.88 0.70 10.12
N VAL A 119 13.68 1.26 10.11
CA VAL A 119 13.08 1.88 8.94
C VAL A 119 12.48 3.23 9.31
N ARG A 120 12.70 4.24 8.46
CA ARG A 120 12.15 5.58 8.65
C ARG A 120 11.02 5.82 7.66
N ILE A 121 9.88 6.31 8.15
CA ILE A 121 8.72 6.61 7.31
C ILE A 121 9.01 7.82 6.43
N SER A 122 8.98 7.64 5.11
CA SER A 122 9.15 8.73 4.14
C SER A 122 7.81 9.33 3.70
N GLY A 123 6.73 8.56 3.78
CA GLY A 123 5.37 9.06 3.57
C GLY A 123 4.33 7.98 3.31
N PHE A 124 3.05 8.36 3.43
CA PHE A 124 1.90 7.45 3.37
C PHE A 124 1.24 7.35 1.99
N GLN A 125 1.77 8.06 1.00
CA GLN A 125 1.27 7.97 -0.38
C GLN A 125 1.87 6.75 -1.07
N ARG A 126 1.07 5.95 -1.75
CA ARG A 126 1.58 4.84 -2.55
C ARG A 126 2.34 5.39 -3.77
N LYS A 127 3.67 5.44 -3.70
CA LYS A 127 4.54 6.00 -4.75
C LYS A 127 5.22 4.94 -5.61
N SER A 128 5.42 3.74 -5.07
CA SER A 128 6.18 2.68 -5.76
C SER A 128 5.30 1.81 -6.66
N ALA A 129 5.66 1.70 -7.94
CA ALA A 129 5.00 0.84 -8.94
C ALA A 129 4.92 -0.64 -8.51
N GLY A 130 5.93 -1.17 -7.81
CA GLY A 130 5.93 -2.56 -7.34
C GLY A 130 4.97 -2.83 -6.17
N ALA A 131 4.62 -1.81 -5.35
CA ALA A 131 3.63 -1.99 -4.27
C ALA A 131 2.19 -2.11 -4.80
N ALA A 132 1.89 -1.49 -5.95
CA ALA A 132 0.60 -1.66 -6.61
C ALA A 132 0.43 -3.09 -7.15
N GLU A 133 1.50 -3.65 -7.72
CA GLU A 133 1.53 -5.04 -8.20
C GLU A 133 1.39 -6.04 -7.03
N MET A 134 2.04 -5.78 -5.90
CA MET A 134 1.91 -6.58 -4.66
C MET A 134 0.45 -6.67 -4.18
N VAL A 135 -0.25 -5.55 -3.99
CA VAL A 135 -1.65 -5.57 -3.53
C VAL A 135 -2.57 -6.29 -4.53
N GLN A 136 -2.25 -6.22 -5.83
CA GLN A 136 -3.02 -6.93 -6.86
C GLN A 136 -2.72 -8.43 -6.89
N LEU A 137 -1.47 -8.86 -6.66
CA LEU A 137 -1.08 -10.27 -6.55
C LEU A 137 -1.71 -10.93 -5.30
N TYR A 138 -1.68 -10.26 -4.15
CA TYR A 138 -2.32 -10.77 -2.93
C TYR A 138 -3.87 -10.68 -3.02
N GLY A 139 -4.42 -9.59 -3.56
CA GLY A 139 -5.86 -9.43 -3.78
C GLY A 139 -6.46 -10.42 -4.78
N LYS A 140 -5.68 -10.85 -5.78
CA LYS A 140 -6.10 -11.87 -6.77
C LYS A 140 -5.99 -13.30 -6.24
N THR A 141 -5.25 -13.54 -5.15
CA THR A 141 -5.11 -14.88 -4.54
C THR A 141 -6.37 -15.33 -3.78
N ARG A 142 -7.43 -14.50 -3.74
CA ARG A 142 -8.77 -14.92 -3.27
C ARG A 142 -9.66 -15.54 -4.36
N GLY A 143 -9.19 -15.59 -5.61
CA GLY A 143 -9.83 -16.30 -6.71
C GLY A 143 -8.81 -17.12 -7.48
N VAL A 144 -8.69 -18.41 -7.16
CA VAL A 144 -8.07 -19.38 -8.06
C VAL A 144 -8.87 -19.36 -9.36
N LEU A 145 -8.31 -18.77 -10.42
CA LEU A 145 -8.83 -18.91 -11.77
C LEU A 145 -8.51 -20.32 -12.24
N ALA A 146 -9.39 -21.26 -11.90
CA ALA A 146 -9.51 -22.53 -12.59
C ALA A 146 -10.49 -22.34 -13.75
N GLU A 147 -9.98 -21.85 -14.88
CA GLU A 147 -10.62 -22.05 -16.18
C GLU A 147 -9.63 -22.81 -17.07
N GLY A 148 -10.07 -23.96 -17.60
CA GLY A 148 -9.36 -24.67 -18.68
C GLY A 148 -9.02 -26.13 -18.38
N ASP A 149 -9.98 -27.00 -18.71
CA ASP A 149 -9.82 -28.24 -19.49
C ASP A 149 -8.62 -29.20 -19.26
N THR A 150 -8.98 -30.40 -18.82
CA THR A 150 -8.37 -31.73 -19.07
C THR A 150 -6.95 -31.79 -19.68
N ASP A 151 -5.91 -31.80 -18.83
CA ASP A 151 -4.61 -32.49 -19.03
C ASP A 151 -3.77 -32.40 -17.72
N ALA A 152 -4.17 -33.19 -16.72
CA ALA A 152 -3.85 -32.98 -15.31
C ALA A 152 -2.40 -33.22 -14.86
N ASP A 153 -1.46 -33.52 -15.77
CA ASP A 153 -0.05 -33.82 -15.42
C ASP A 153 0.95 -32.80 -15.97
N HIS A 154 0.51 -31.81 -16.75
CA HIS A 154 1.38 -30.78 -17.33
C HIS A 154 1.05 -29.35 -16.88
N THR A 155 -0.10 -29.11 -16.26
CA THR A 155 -0.59 -27.76 -15.94
C THR A 155 -0.09 -27.20 -14.61
N LEU A 156 0.31 -28.05 -13.65
CA LEU A 156 0.76 -27.59 -12.33
C LEU A 156 2.10 -26.84 -12.40
N ASN A 157 3.01 -27.25 -13.30
CA ASN A 157 4.34 -26.65 -13.41
C ASN A 157 4.32 -25.20 -13.92
N ASP A 158 3.27 -24.79 -14.63
CA ASP A 158 3.12 -23.42 -15.16
C ASP A 158 2.51 -22.44 -14.16
N ILE A 159 2.11 -22.92 -12.97
CA ILE A 159 1.54 -22.06 -11.93
C ILE A 159 2.63 -21.17 -11.36
N ARG A 160 2.51 -19.87 -11.63
CA ARG A 160 3.42 -18.80 -11.16
C ARG A 160 2.92 -18.24 -9.83
N LEU A 161 3.69 -18.43 -8.78
CA LEU A 161 3.37 -17.99 -7.42
C LEU A 161 4.05 -16.66 -7.09
N PRO A 162 3.35 -15.72 -6.44
CA PRO A 162 3.95 -14.46 -6.00
C PRO A 162 5.04 -14.74 -4.96
N ALA A 163 6.26 -14.30 -5.26
CA ALA A 163 7.39 -14.36 -4.35
C ALA A 163 7.70 -12.96 -3.82
N SER A 164 8.13 -12.87 -2.57
CA SER A 164 8.47 -11.60 -1.93
C SER A 164 9.64 -11.77 -0.99
N LEU A 165 10.49 -10.77 -0.94
CA LEU A 165 11.58 -10.67 0.01
C LEU A 165 11.08 -9.91 1.24
N CYS A 166 11.05 -10.57 2.38
CA CYS A 166 10.74 -9.95 3.66
C CYS A 166 12.04 -9.56 4.36
N PHE A 167 12.22 -8.25 4.51
CA PHE A 167 13.33 -7.72 5.27
C PHE A 167 13.08 -7.98 6.75
N GLY A 168 11.93 -7.63 7.30
CA GLY A 168 11.65 -7.93 8.69
C GLY A 168 10.25 -7.53 9.07
N SER A 169 9.87 -7.93 10.27
CA SER A 169 8.57 -7.60 10.85
C SER A 169 8.72 -6.88 12.18
N LYS A 170 7.67 -6.19 12.60
CA LYS A 170 7.52 -5.67 13.96
C LYS A 170 6.06 -5.75 14.35
N THR A 171 5.77 -6.21 15.55
CA THR A 171 4.40 -6.17 16.09
C THR A 171 4.18 -4.86 16.82
N MET A 172 3.14 -4.11 16.45
CA MET A 172 2.74 -2.85 17.09
C MET A 172 1.25 -2.83 17.33
N LEU A 173 0.80 -2.07 18.31
CA LEU A 173 -0.63 -1.90 18.57
C LEU A 173 -1.24 -0.95 17.53
N LEU A 174 -2.50 -1.18 17.14
CA LEU A 174 -3.16 -0.38 16.12
C LEU A 174 -3.12 1.13 16.43
N HIS A 175 -3.35 1.54 17.68
CA HIS A 175 -3.25 2.96 18.03
C HIS A 175 -1.85 3.54 17.78
N GLN A 176 -0.79 2.79 18.09
CA GLN A 176 0.58 3.24 17.85
C GLN A 176 0.87 3.39 16.35
N ILE A 177 0.23 2.57 15.51
CA ILE A 177 0.34 2.67 14.05
C ILE A 177 -0.39 3.91 13.54
N MET A 178 -1.55 4.23 14.12
CA MET A 178 -2.34 5.40 13.75
C MET A 178 -1.64 6.72 14.12
N ASP A 179 -0.80 6.70 15.15
CA ASP A 179 -0.01 7.86 15.59
C ASP A 179 1.27 8.07 14.77
N LEU A 180 1.59 7.17 13.82
CA LEU A 180 2.80 7.29 13.00
C LEU A 180 2.71 8.47 12.03
N THR A 181 3.83 9.18 11.92
CA THR A 181 4.00 10.34 11.04
C THR A 181 5.23 10.18 10.15
N ALA A 182 5.30 11.00 9.10
CA ALA A 182 6.48 11.02 8.25
C ALA A 182 7.70 11.51 9.05
N GLY A 183 8.80 10.78 8.97
CA GLY A 183 10.01 11.00 9.76
C GLY A 183 10.17 10.04 10.93
N ASP A 184 9.12 9.33 11.35
CA ASP A 184 9.21 8.38 12.46
C ASP A 184 10.06 7.17 12.09
N ALA A 185 10.85 6.70 13.06
CA ALA A 185 11.72 5.55 12.93
C ALA A 185 11.15 4.35 13.68
N ILE A 186 11.04 3.22 12.99
CA ILE A 186 10.53 1.95 13.49
C ILE A 186 11.67 0.94 13.48
N VAL A 187 12.03 0.42 14.67
CA VAL A 187 13.02 -0.66 14.80
C VAL A 187 12.36 -2.01 14.55
N LEU A 188 12.77 -2.74 13.51
CA LEU A 188 12.25 -4.06 13.19
C LEU A 188 12.81 -5.13 14.14
N GLU A 189 12.08 -6.23 14.31
CA GLU A 189 12.46 -7.40 15.11
C GLU A 189 13.46 -8.30 14.35
N ARG A 190 14.46 -7.70 13.69
CA ARG A 190 15.55 -8.42 13.02
C ARG A 190 16.89 -7.74 13.26
N ALA A 191 17.90 -8.53 13.61
CA ALA A 191 19.27 -8.05 13.66
C ALA A 191 19.79 -7.67 12.26
N VAL A 192 20.67 -6.68 12.17
CA VAL A 192 21.21 -6.19 10.87
C VAL A 192 21.85 -7.32 10.06
N HIS A 193 22.55 -8.24 10.72
CA HIS A 193 23.26 -9.37 10.10
C HIS A 193 22.45 -10.66 9.98
N ALA A 194 21.22 -10.69 10.48
CA ALA A 194 20.39 -11.89 10.35
C ALA A 194 19.88 -12.03 8.90
N PRO A 195 19.77 -13.28 8.39
CA PRO A 195 19.26 -13.53 7.05
C PRO A 195 17.83 -12.99 6.89
N VAL A 196 17.52 -12.56 5.68
CA VAL A 196 16.18 -12.13 5.26
C VAL A 196 15.34 -13.34 4.85
N ASN A 197 14.02 -13.19 4.94
CA ASN A 197 13.07 -14.27 4.66
C ASN A 197 12.55 -14.15 3.24
N ILE A 198 12.44 -15.26 2.52
CA ILE A 198 11.78 -15.32 1.22
C ILE A 198 10.40 -15.93 1.44
N LEU A 199 9.38 -15.20 1.04
CA LEU A 199 7.98 -15.58 1.13
C LEU A 199 7.45 -15.97 -0.24
N VAL A 200 6.63 -17.01 -0.30
CA VAL A 200 5.76 -17.31 -1.44
C VAL A 200 4.32 -17.28 -0.94
N GLY A 201 3.55 -16.31 -1.42
CA GLY A 201 2.30 -15.92 -0.78
C GLY A 201 2.52 -15.53 0.68
N ARG A 202 2.06 -16.36 1.63
CA ARG A 202 2.17 -16.11 3.08
C ARG A 202 3.11 -17.08 3.81
N ARG A 203 3.85 -17.91 3.09
CA ARG A 203 4.70 -18.95 3.68
C ARG A 203 6.17 -18.65 3.44
N ILE A 204 6.99 -18.83 4.46
CA ILE A 204 8.45 -18.76 4.34
C ILE A 204 8.93 -20.02 3.61
N VAL A 205 9.62 -19.82 2.50
CA VAL A 205 10.16 -20.91 1.66
C VAL A 205 11.67 -21.04 1.78
N ALA A 206 12.37 -19.94 2.10
CA ALA A 206 13.81 -19.91 2.24
C ALA A 206 14.26 -18.73 3.11
N PHE A 207 15.51 -18.79 3.53
CA PHE A 207 16.27 -17.73 4.17
C PHE A 207 17.45 -17.39 3.28
N GLY A 208 17.89 -16.13 3.30
CA GLY A 208 19.03 -15.72 2.51
C GLY A 208 19.74 -14.48 3.03
N GLU A 209 20.93 -14.24 2.50
CA GLU A 209 21.68 -13.02 2.74
C GLU A 209 21.26 -11.96 1.73
N LEU A 210 20.97 -10.76 2.24
CA LEU A 210 20.66 -9.61 1.40
C LEU A 210 21.94 -9.14 0.70
N ILE A 211 21.89 -9.05 -0.63
CA ILE A 211 22.96 -8.54 -1.46
C ILE A 211 22.44 -7.40 -2.33
N SER A 212 23.30 -6.48 -2.74
CA SER A 212 22.97 -5.49 -3.78
C SER A 212 23.75 -5.82 -5.04
N VAL A 213 23.06 -5.98 -6.16
CA VAL A 213 23.66 -6.29 -7.46
C VAL A 213 23.26 -5.20 -8.43
N ARG A 214 24.25 -4.42 -8.91
CA ARG A 214 24.04 -3.31 -9.85
C ARG A 214 22.98 -2.29 -9.37
N GLY A 215 22.89 -2.08 -8.06
CA GLY A 215 21.95 -1.16 -7.44
C GLY A 215 20.53 -1.71 -7.26
N TYR A 216 20.29 -2.99 -7.54
CA TYR A 216 19.04 -3.68 -7.23
C TYR A 216 19.20 -4.53 -5.97
N TYR A 217 18.14 -4.68 -5.19
CA TYR A 217 18.11 -5.65 -4.11
C TYR A 217 18.10 -7.08 -4.67
N GLY A 218 18.93 -7.94 -4.10
CA GLY A 218 18.94 -9.37 -4.36
C GLY A 218 19.09 -10.15 -3.06
N VAL A 219 18.82 -11.44 -3.13
CA VAL A 219 19.00 -12.35 -2.01
C VAL A 219 19.75 -13.59 -2.47
N LYS A 220 20.81 -13.94 -1.74
CA LYS A 220 21.50 -15.22 -1.89
C LYS A 220 20.94 -16.20 -0.89
N LEU A 221 20.27 -17.25 -1.35
CA LEU A 221 19.66 -18.25 -0.47
C LEU A 221 20.74 -18.92 0.38
N THR A 222 20.54 -18.96 1.69
CA THR A 222 21.44 -19.62 2.65
C THR A 222 20.87 -20.91 3.17
N LYS A 223 19.56 -20.96 3.39
CA LYS A 223 18.87 -22.14 3.92
C LYS A 223 17.47 -22.25 3.35
N LEU A 224 17.02 -23.47 3.11
CA LEU A 224 15.67 -23.75 2.63
C LEU A 224 14.73 -24.09 3.81
N ALA A 225 13.50 -23.61 3.76
CA ALA A 225 12.50 -23.89 4.78
C ALA A 225 11.81 -25.25 4.51
N GLU A 226 11.30 -25.88 5.57
CA GLU A 226 10.61 -27.18 5.53
C GLU A 226 9.50 -27.30 4.45
N PRO A 227 8.68 -26.28 4.16
CA PRO A 227 7.68 -26.37 3.08
C PRO A 227 8.30 -26.60 1.69
N ALA A 228 9.41 -25.93 1.38
CA ALA A 228 10.13 -26.12 0.11
C ALA A 228 10.89 -27.45 0.07
N ARG A 229 11.25 -27.98 1.25
CA ARG A 229 11.89 -29.30 1.38
C ARG A 229 10.87 -30.44 1.17
N ARG A 230 9.69 -30.35 1.77
CA ARG A 230 8.62 -31.35 1.62
C ARG A 230 8.12 -31.48 0.19
N LEU A 231 7.97 -30.35 -0.53
CA LEU A 231 7.53 -30.39 -1.92
C LEU A 231 8.53 -31.17 -2.81
N ARG A 232 9.84 -30.99 -2.54
CA ARG A 232 10.90 -31.80 -3.18
C ARG A 232 10.82 -33.27 -2.82
N GLU A 233 10.72 -33.58 -1.52
CA GLU A 233 10.68 -34.96 -1.04
C GLU A 233 9.44 -35.69 -1.57
N SER A 234 8.30 -35.01 -1.72
CA SER A 234 7.07 -35.61 -2.29
C SER A 234 7.17 -35.93 -3.78
N GLN A 235 8.01 -35.21 -4.55
CA GLN A 235 8.21 -35.51 -5.97
C GLN A 235 9.31 -36.54 -6.23
N ALA A 236 10.23 -36.74 -5.27
CA ALA A 236 11.27 -37.77 -5.38
C ALA A 236 10.77 -39.19 -5.10
N GLN A 237 9.49 -39.35 -4.74
CA GLN A 237 8.90 -40.62 -4.32
C GLN A 237 7.86 -41.17 -5.31
N PHE A 238 7.72 -40.54 -6.48
CA PHE A 238 6.93 -41.02 -7.62
C PHE A 238 7.83 -41.25 -8.84
#